data_AF-A0A1H4SZD1-F1
#
_entry.id   AF-A0A1H4SZD1-F1
#
_cell.length_a   1.000
_cell.length_b   1.000
_cell.length_c   1.000
_cell.angle_alpha   90.00
_cell.angle_beta   90.00
_cell.angle_gamma   90.00
#
_symmetry.space_group_name_H-M   'P 1'
#
loop_
_entity.id
_entity.type
_entity.pdbx_description
1 polymer ?
#
loop_
_entity_poly.entity_id
_entity_poly.type
_entity_poly.pdbx_seq_one_letter_code
_entity_poly.pdbx_strand_id
1 'polypeptide(L)'
;MLGHGAATAACELRFAPLVGICELTDVRIDGHHVLATGPHLLISHERIEGELPETVIEHLDEPVYSQPGAPYLHITSDTARLTAATVRAALTGTLSVPHRARTVRLYRFANADGPYFAADPNFHPDGTFTALHLYPATAVRPNSGYTDATRPLLNTLLAHKRARGLGRREEFAHATGGDVAAVLQALTGQADELQPIDRAAAAHLRQIHPQVAAYAAALERAGYPPRMFFSRTFTIDTGQIVNQGRAEKLFHGLTGTNGEPMTPLEERDFGRASLSTLRGPIWRVAPLPLAATGRLPLAVAGKKNPPTSVPSLLVEELDPCHLSPVMRTTGCRLRRHTLALPGGWIEHTSMTQGRALFALPGLLADPRATG
;
A
#
# COMPACT_ATOMS: atom_id res chain seq x y z
N MET A 1 32.84 7.55 4.05
CA MET A 1 31.93 7.86 2.93
C MET A 1 30.63 7.13 3.22
N LEU A 2 29.66 7.81 3.86
CA LEU A 2 28.30 7.28 4.09
C LEU A 2 27.58 7.21 2.74
N GLY A 3 26.78 6.17 2.54
CA GLY A 3 26.24 5.77 1.24
C GLY A 3 25.63 6.91 0.45
N HIS A 4 26.07 7.06 -0.81
CA HIS A 4 25.32 7.80 -1.80
C HIS A 4 24.05 6.99 -2.11
N GLY A 5 22.93 7.37 -1.51
CA GLY A 5 21.63 7.07 -2.11
C GLY A 5 21.59 7.69 -3.52
N ALA A 6 20.74 7.15 -4.41
CA ALA A 6 20.58 7.71 -5.75
C ALA A 6 20.40 9.24 -5.65
N ALA A 7 21.23 9.99 -6.37
CA ALA A 7 21.35 11.45 -6.31
C ALA A 7 20.13 12.22 -6.88
N THR A 8 18.93 11.65 -6.79
CA THR A 8 17.70 12.18 -7.39
C THR A 8 16.63 12.25 -6.31
N ALA A 9 16.19 13.45 -5.97
CA ALA A 9 14.98 13.64 -5.18
C ALA A 9 13.77 13.10 -5.96
N ALA A 10 12.89 12.37 -5.28
CA ALA A 10 11.62 11.90 -5.80
C ALA A 10 10.49 12.27 -4.83
N CYS A 11 9.27 12.35 -5.36
CA CYS A 11 8.05 12.56 -4.61
C CYS A 11 7.25 11.25 -4.57
N GLU A 12 7.12 10.68 -3.39
CA GLU A 12 6.26 9.52 -3.15
C GLU A 12 4.86 9.96 -2.73
N LEU A 13 3.85 9.49 -3.44
CA LEU A 13 2.45 9.64 -3.08
C LEU A 13 1.97 8.33 -2.44
N ARG A 14 1.32 8.46 -1.27
CA ARG A 14 0.75 7.37 -0.47
C ARG A 14 -0.65 7.76 -0.05
N PHE A 15 -1.63 6.90 -0.36
CA PHE A 15 -3.03 7.16 -0.04
C PHE A 15 -3.52 6.29 1.11
N ALA A 16 -4.55 6.75 1.83
CA ALA A 16 -5.26 5.92 2.79
C ALA A 16 -5.84 4.68 2.07
N PRO A 17 -5.90 3.52 2.73
CA PRO A 17 -6.48 2.32 2.11
C PRO A 17 -8.00 2.44 1.98
N LEU A 18 -8.56 1.87 0.91
CA LEU A 18 -10.01 1.67 0.77
C LEU A 18 -10.40 0.38 1.46
N VAL A 19 -10.91 0.52 2.67
CA VAL A 19 -11.30 -0.61 3.53
C VAL A 19 -12.79 -0.58 3.75
N GLY A 20 -13.46 -1.71 3.49
CA GLY A 20 -14.85 -1.92 3.85
C GLY A 20 -14.98 -3.03 4.87
N ILE A 21 -15.58 -2.75 6.03
CA ILE A 21 -15.92 -3.76 7.03
C ILE A 21 -17.35 -4.22 6.80
N CYS A 22 -17.50 -5.47 6.40
CA CYS A 22 -18.78 -6.09 6.09
C CYS A 22 -18.65 -7.61 6.06
N GLU A 23 -19.77 -8.30 6.22
CA GLU A 23 -19.79 -9.76 6.09
C GLU A 23 -19.26 -10.19 4.72
N LEU A 24 -18.40 -11.20 4.70
CA LEU A 24 -18.00 -11.89 3.48
C LEU A 24 -18.79 -13.19 3.39
N THR A 25 -19.68 -13.25 2.41
CA THR A 25 -20.40 -14.47 2.07
C THR A 25 -19.57 -15.30 1.09
N ASP A 26 -19.36 -16.57 1.40
CA ASP A 26 -18.73 -17.59 0.56
C ASP A 26 -19.73 -18.74 0.39
N VAL A 27 -20.32 -18.85 -0.81
CA VAL A 27 -21.42 -19.80 -1.09
C VAL A 27 -21.33 -20.37 -2.50
N ARG A 28 -22.16 -21.38 -2.76
CA ARG A 28 -22.39 -21.90 -4.11
C ARG A 28 -23.81 -21.60 -4.57
N ILE A 29 -23.94 -21.11 -5.80
CA ILE A 29 -25.21 -20.78 -6.44
C ILE A 29 -25.19 -21.33 -7.86
N ASP A 30 -26.15 -22.20 -8.19
CA ASP A 30 -26.26 -22.87 -9.50
C ASP A 30 -24.95 -23.59 -9.95
N GLY A 31 -24.17 -24.07 -8.99
CA GLY A 31 -22.87 -24.72 -9.22
C GLY A 31 -21.67 -23.78 -9.35
N HIS A 32 -21.89 -22.47 -9.32
CA HIS A 32 -20.82 -21.46 -9.33
C HIS A 32 -20.40 -21.13 -7.90
N HIS A 33 -19.10 -20.99 -7.66
CA HIS A 33 -18.58 -20.45 -6.41
C HIS A 33 -18.73 -18.92 -6.44
N VAL A 34 -19.28 -18.35 -5.38
CA VAL A 34 -19.62 -16.94 -5.29
C VAL A 34 -19.11 -16.36 -3.98
N LEU A 35 -18.29 -15.32 -4.09
CA LEU A 35 -17.86 -14.48 -2.97
C LEU A 35 -18.58 -13.13 -3.05
N ALA A 36 -19.18 -12.67 -1.95
CA ALA A 36 -19.83 -11.36 -1.89
C ALA A 36 -19.45 -10.61 -0.62
N THR A 37 -19.01 -9.36 -0.75
CA THR A 37 -18.69 -8.47 0.38
C THR A 37 -18.76 -7.02 -0.05
N GLY A 38 -19.53 -6.21 0.69
CA GLY A 38 -19.79 -4.81 0.33
C GLY A 38 -20.31 -4.66 -1.11
N PRO A 39 -19.71 -3.81 -1.96
CA PRO A 39 -20.11 -3.64 -3.35
C PRO A 39 -19.57 -4.75 -4.26
N HIS A 40 -18.76 -5.68 -3.76
CA HIS A 40 -18.05 -6.67 -4.58
C HIS A 40 -18.79 -8.01 -4.62
N LEU A 41 -19.05 -8.49 -5.83
CA LEU A 41 -19.60 -9.82 -6.10
C LEU A 41 -18.69 -10.52 -7.11
N LEU A 42 -18.02 -11.59 -6.70
CA LEU A 42 -17.15 -12.39 -7.56
C LEU A 42 -17.82 -13.74 -7.82
N ILE A 43 -18.04 -14.06 -9.09
CA ILE A 43 -18.74 -15.27 -9.53
C ILE A 43 -17.77 -16.09 -10.38
N SER A 44 -17.54 -17.36 -10.06
CA SER A 44 -16.70 -18.22 -10.89
C SER A 44 -17.28 -18.36 -12.29
N HIS A 45 -16.44 -18.24 -13.33
CA HIS A 45 -16.91 -18.45 -14.71
C HIS A 45 -17.37 -19.89 -14.93
N GLU A 46 -16.60 -20.84 -14.40
CA GLU A 46 -16.90 -22.26 -14.46
C GLU A 46 -17.64 -22.71 -13.20
N ARG A 47 -18.31 -23.85 -13.31
CA ARG A 47 -18.83 -24.54 -12.14
C ARG A 47 -17.66 -25.17 -11.39
N ILE A 48 -17.59 -24.94 -10.09
CA ILE A 48 -16.48 -25.40 -9.25
C ILE A 48 -17.02 -26.32 -8.16
N GLU A 49 -16.57 -27.57 -8.20
CA GLU A 49 -16.76 -28.52 -7.11
C GLU A 49 -15.60 -28.38 -6.12
N GLY A 50 -15.90 -28.17 -4.84
CA GLY A 50 -14.86 -27.99 -3.81
C GLY A 50 -14.35 -26.55 -3.67
N GLU A 51 -13.43 -26.36 -2.74
CA GLU A 51 -12.83 -25.06 -2.43
C GLU A 51 -11.75 -24.69 -3.45
N LEU A 52 -11.46 -23.39 -3.58
CA LEU A 52 -10.26 -22.98 -4.31
C LEU A 52 -9.01 -23.54 -3.62
N PRO A 53 -8.05 -24.11 -4.38
CA PRO A 53 -6.80 -24.57 -3.82
C PRO A 53 -6.01 -23.39 -3.22
N GLU A 54 -5.30 -23.66 -2.14
CA GLU A 54 -4.38 -22.69 -1.55
C GLU A 54 -3.25 -22.37 -2.54
N THR A 55 -2.97 -21.08 -2.66
CA THR A 55 -1.94 -20.48 -3.50
C THR A 55 -0.80 -20.03 -2.62
N VAL A 56 0.42 -20.39 -3.01
CA VAL A 56 1.66 -19.92 -2.36
C VAL A 56 2.54 -19.22 -3.37
N ILE A 57 3.44 -18.38 -2.88
CA ILE A 57 4.43 -17.68 -3.69
C ILE A 57 5.65 -18.59 -3.84
N GLU A 58 5.88 -19.10 -5.05
CA GLU A 58 6.98 -20.04 -5.34
C GLU A 58 8.28 -19.30 -5.65
N HIS A 59 8.18 -18.14 -6.31
CA HIS A 59 9.32 -17.30 -6.67
C HIS A 59 9.09 -15.85 -6.23
N LEU A 60 10.13 -15.23 -5.68
CA LEU A 60 10.05 -13.93 -5.03
C LEU A 60 10.51 -12.75 -5.90
N ASP A 61 11.33 -13.00 -6.93
CA ASP A 61 11.85 -11.94 -7.80
C ASP A 61 10.75 -11.41 -8.75
N GLU A 62 10.09 -12.34 -9.45
CA GLU A 62 8.80 -12.13 -10.09
C GLU A 62 7.80 -13.04 -9.38
N PRO A 63 6.69 -12.53 -8.82
CA PRO A 63 5.77 -13.35 -8.05
C PRO A 63 5.12 -14.39 -8.95
N VAL A 64 5.67 -15.60 -8.91
CA VAL A 64 5.09 -16.80 -9.52
C VAL A 64 4.29 -17.50 -8.44
N TYR A 65 3.04 -17.75 -8.74
CA TYR A 65 2.09 -18.40 -7.84
C TYR A 65 1.97 -19.88 -8.20
N SER A 66 1.87 -20.73 -7.19
CA SER A 66 1.67 -22.18 -7.36
C SER A 66 0.36 -22.53 -8.07
N GLN A 67 -0.58 -21.59 -8.12
CA GLN A 67 -1.85 -21.70 -8.84
C GLN A 67 -1.93 -20.62 -9.92
N PRO A 68 -2.53 -20.90 -11.09
CA PRO A 68 -2.71 -19.89 -12.15
C PRO A 68 -3.80 -18.85 -11.83
N GLY A 69 -4.62 -19.09 -10.80
CA GLY A 69 -5.79 -18.28 -10.46
C GLY A 69 -7.01 -18.67 -11.27
N ALA A 70 -8.12 -18.88 -10.57
CA ALA A 70 -9.38 -19.27 -11.20
C ALA A 70 -10.07 -18.05 -11.83
N PRO A 71 -10.69 -18.18 -13.00
CA PRO A 71 -11.36 -17.07 -13.67
C PRO A 71 -12.70 -16.74 -12.99
N TYR A 72 -12.87 -15.48 -12.58
CA TYR A 72 -14.10 -14.97 -11.97
C TYR A 72 -14.60 -13.75 -12.74
N LEU A 73 -15.92 -13.60 -12.80
CA LEU A 73 -16.56 -12.34 -13.12
C LEU A 73 -16.68 -11.52 -11.83
N HIS A 74 -15.97 -10.40 -11.77
CA HIS A 74 -16.11 -9.43 -10.70
C HIS A 74 -17.11 -8.36 -11.11
N ILE A 75 -18.24 -8.33 -10.39
CA ILE A 75 -19.24 -7.29 -10.44
C ILE A 75 -19.02 -6.35 -9.25
N THR A 76 -18.95 -5.05 -9.53
CA THR A 76 -18.97 -4.00 -8.51
C THR A 76 -20.30 -3.26 -8.58
N SER A 77 -21.08 -3.29 -7.49
CA SER A 77 -22.35 -2.58 -7.36
C SER A 77 -22.84 -2.55 -5.90
N ASP A 78 -23.16 -1.36 -5.37
CA ASP A 78 -23.83 -1.12 -4.08
C ASP A 78 -25.26 -1.69 -4.04
N THR A 79 -25.84 -2.03 -5.19
CA THR A 79 -27.25 -2.39 -5.32
C THR A 79 -27.48 -3.83 -5.79
N ALA A 80 -26.45 -4.49 -6.33
CA ALA A 80 -26.55 -5.89 -6.72
C ALA A 80 -26.60 -6.80 -5.48
N ARG A 81 -27.78 -7.35 -5.19
CA ARG A 81 -27.96 -8.30 -4.09
C ARG A 81 -27.55 -9.70 -4.50
N LEU A 82 -26.89 -10.44 -3.59
CA LEU A 82 -26.54 -11.84 -3.79
C LEU A 82 -27.81 -12.71 -3.85
N THR A 83 -28.21 -13.10 -5.06
CA THR A 83 -29.30 -14.05 -5.31
C THR A 83 -28.97 -14.90 -6.54
N ALA A 84 -29.64 -16.05 -6.69
CA ALA A 84 -29.48 -16.89 -7.88
C ALA A 84 -29.88 -16.15 -9.18
N ALA A 85 -30.90 -15.30 -9.13
CA ALA A 85 -31.29 -14.48 -10.28
C ALA A 85 -30.19 -13.46 -10.65
N THR A 86 -29.58 -12.81 -9.65
CA THR A 86 -28.48 -11.87 -9.87
C THR A 86 -27.26 -12.57 -10.47
N VAL A 87 -26.90 -13.75 -9.95
CA VAL A 87 -25.75 -14.54 -10.45
C VAL A 87 -25.97 -14.92 -11.92
N ARG A 88 -27.14 -15.45 -12.26
CA ARG A 88 -27.47 -15.79 -13.66
C ARG A 88 -27.44 -14.56 -14.56
N ALA A 89 -28.07 -13.45 -14.14
CA ALA A 89 -28.10 -12.22 -14.91
C ALA A 89 -26.70 -11.61 -15.13
N ALA A 90 -25.84 -11.66 -14.11
CA ALA A 90 -24.45 -11.22 -14.23
C ALA A 90 -23.67 -12.08 -15.25
N LEU A 91 -23.77 -13.40 -15.15
CA LEU A 91 -23.08 -14.32 -16.07
C LEU A 91 -23.56 -14.19 -17.53
N THR A 92 -24.82 -13.84 -17.75
CA THR A 92 -25.36 -13.61 -19.11
C THR A 92 -25.24 -12.16 -19.59
N GLY A 93 -24.68 -11.26 -18.79
CA GLY A 93 -24.55 -9.83 -19.14
C GLY A 93 -25.89 -9.07 -19.21
N THR A 94 -26.91 -9.52 -18.49
CA THR A 94 -28.26 -8.95 -18.48
C THR A 94 -28.61 -8.26 -17.15
N LEU A 95 -27.63 -8.07 -16.27
CA LEU A 95 -27.83 -7.39 -14.98
C LEU A 95 -28.24 -5.93 -15.21
N SER A 96 -29.42 -5.55 -14.68
CA SER A 96 -30.06 -4.26 -14.98
C SER A 96 -29.72 -3.12 -14.00
N VAL A 97 -29.07 -3.44 -12.87
CA VAL A 97 -28.65 -2.42 -11.89
C VAL A 97 -27.38 -1.72 -12.32
N PRO A 98 -27.09 -0.49 -11.88
CA PRO A 98 -25.81 0.15 -12.12
C PRO A 98 -24.66 -0.70 -11.57
N HIS A 99 -23.73 -1.07 -12.44
CA HIS A 99 -22.60 -1.92 -12.08
C HIS A 99 -21.39 -1.70 -12.99
N ARG A 100 -20.21 -2.11 -12.51
CA ARG A 100 -19.06 -2.43 -13.37
C ARG A 100 -18.84 -3.93 -13.37
N ALA A 101 -18.42 -4.46 -14.51
CA ALA A 101 -18.11 -5.87 -14.67
C ALA A 101 -16.72 -6.01 -15.28
N ARG A 102 -15.91 -6.92 -14.76
CA ARG A 102 -14.65 -7.33 -15.38
C ARG A 102 -14.32 -8.77 -15.02
N THR A 103 -13.59 -9.45 -15.89
CA THR A 103 -12.98 -10.74 -15.55
C THR A 103 -11.72 -10.51 -14.72
N VAL A 104 -11.52 -11.32 -13.70
CA VAL A 104 -10.35 -11.31 -12.81
C VAL A 104 -9.83 -12.74 -12.58
N ARG A 105 -8.58 -12.87 -12.16
CA ARG A 105 -8.01 -14.09 -11.62
C ARG A 105 -8.10 -14.07 -10.10
N LEU A 106 -8.88 -14.98 -9.55
CA LEU A 106 -9.05 -15.14 -8.11
C LEU A 106 -8.13 -16.24 -7.58
N TYR A 107 -7.46 -15.92 -6.48
CA TYR A 107 -6.57 -16.80 -5.74
C TYR A 107 -7.04 -16.88 -4.29
N ARG A 108 -6.75 -18.01 -3.64
CA ARG A 108 -6.90 -18.18 -2.19
C ARG A 108 -5.51 -18.28 -1.58
N PHE A 109 -5.20 -17.42 -0.65
CA PHE A 109 -3.95 -17.40 0.10
C PHE A 109 -4.24 -17.66 1.59
N ALA A 110 -3.20 -17.84 2.39
CA ALA A 110 -3.32 -17.96 3.84
C ALA A 110 -2.12 -17.30 4.53
N ASN A 111 -2.42 -16.54 5.59
CA ASN A 111 -1.42 -15.92 6.46
C ASN A 111 -1.66 -16.35 7.92
N ALA A 112 -0.96 -15.75 8.89
CA ALA A 112 -1.15 -16.15 10.30
C ALA A 112 -2.54 -15.82 10.86
N ASP A 113 -3.27 -14.89 10.25
CA ASP A 113 -4.64 -14.53 10.64
C ASP A 113 -5.69 -15.43 9.97
N GLY A 114 -5.29 -16.25 8.99
CA GLY A 114 -6.10 -17.27 8.34
C GLY A 114 -6.20 -17.11 6.81
N PRO A 115 -7.14 -17.81 6.16
CA PRO A 115 -7.30 -17.75 4.72
C PRO A 115 -7.82 -16.38 4.28
N TYR A 116 -7.45 -15.96 3.08
CA TYR A 116 -8.00 -14.77 2.42
C TYR A 116 -8.00 -14.97 0.90
N PHE A 117 -8.73 -14.12 0.19
CA PHE A 117 -8.79 -14.18 -1.27
C PHE A 117 -8.18 -12.93 -1.87
N ALA A 118 -7.53 -13.08 -3.03
CA ALA A 118 -7.01 -11.96 -3.79
C ALA A 118 -7.40 -12.07 -5.26
N ALA A 119 -8.03 -11.04 -5.79
CA ALA A 119 -8.35 -10.91 -7.21
C ALA A 119 -7.33 -9.99 -7.87
N ASP A 120 -6.69 -10.47 -8.93
CA ASP A 120 -5.62 -9.78 -9.68
C ASP A 120 -4.57 -9.10 -8.77
N PRO A 121 -3.89 -9.83 -7.87
CA PRO A 121 -2.95 -9.24 -6.91
C PRO A 121 -1.69 -8.63 -7.56
N ASN A 122 -1.45 -8.88 -8.84
CA ASN A 122 -0.27 -8.42 -9.58
C ASN A 122 -0.61 -7.24 -10.52
N PHE A 123 0.43 -6.54 -10.96
CA PHE A 123 0.30 -5.59 -12.06
C PHE A 123 -0.14 -6.32 -13.34
N HIS A 124 -1.12 -5.73 -14.04
CA HIS A 124 -1.48 -6.17 -15.38
C HIS A 124 -0.34 -5.93 -16.37
N PRO A 125 -0.30 -6.64 -17.51
CA PRO A 125 0.75 -6.44 -18.52
C PRO A 125 0.90 -4.97 -18.98
N ASP A 126 -0.21 -4.24 -19.00
CA ASP A 126 -0.27 -2.83 -19.37
C ASP A 126 0.20 -1.86 -18.25
N GLY A 127 0.53 -2.41 -17.07
CA GLY A 127 1.00 -1.68 -15.90
C GLY A 127 -0.09 -1.19 -14.95
N THR A 128 -1.37 -1.39 -15.27
CA THR A 128 -2.46 -1.03 -14.36
C THR A 128 -2.47 -1.94 -13.13
N PHE A 129 -3.03 -1.43 -12.04
CA PHE A 129 -3.15 -2.15 -10.77
C PHE A 129 -4.55 -2.00 -10.20
N THR A 130 -5.24 -3.13 -9.99
CA THR A 130 -6.65 -3.19 -9.65
C THR A 130 -6.97 -4.26 -8.61
N ALA A 131 -5.97 -4.65 -7.82
CA ALA A 131 -6.07 -5.77 -6.89
C ALA A 131 -7.19 -5.55 -5.85
N LEU A 132 -7.93 -6.61 -5.56
CA LEU A 132 -8.94 -6.64 -4.51
C LEU A 132 -8.63 -7.80 -3.56
N HIS A 133 -8.61 -7.52 -2.25
CA HIS A 133 -8.34 -8.52 -1.22
C HIS A 133 -9.56 -8.68 -0.33
N LEU A 134 -9.99 -9.92 -0.11
CA LEU A 134 -11.18 -10.26 0.68
C LEU A 134 -10.78 -11.10 1.88
N TYR A 135 -11.24 -10.70 3.06
CA TYR A 135 -10.82 -11.27 4.32
C TYR A 135 -12.04 -11.84 5.06
N PRO A 136 -12.21 -13.17 5.11
CA PRO A 136 -13.21 -13.81 5.97
C PRO A 136 -12.93 -13.56 7.46
N ALA A 137 -13.95 -13.47 8.31
CA ALA A 137 -13.72 -13.43 9.75
C ALA A 137 -13.09 -14.75 10.23
N THR A 138 -12.18 -14.67 11.19
CA THR A 138 -11.54 -15.85 11.82
C THR A 138 -11.48 -15.66 13.34
N ALA A 139 -10.99 -16.65 14.08
CA ALA A 139 -10.76 -16.50 15.52
C ALA A 139 -9.72 -15.42 15.86
N VAL A 140 -8.79 -15.13 14.93
CA VAL A 140 -7.72 -14.15 15.10
C VAL A 140 -8.12 -12.79 14.49
N ARG A 141 -8.76 -12.81 13.32
CA ARG A 141 -9.25 -11.63 12.61
C ARG A 141 -10.75 -11.42 12.93
N PRO A 142 -11.08 -10.47 13.84
CA PRO A 142 -12.43 -10.35 14.37
C PRO A 142 -13.46 -9.85 13.36
N ASN A 143 -13.02 -9.13 12.32
CA ASN A 143 -13.88 -8.56 11.31
C ASN A 143 -13.63 -9.19 9.94
N SER A 144 -14.69 -9.40 9.18
CA SER A 144 -14.59 -9.64 7.75
C SER A 144 -14.66 -8.34 6.94
N GLY A 145 -14.21 -8.40 5.69
CA GLY A 145 -14.35 -7.29 4.77
C GLY A 145 -13.39 -7.37 3.60
N TYR A 146 -13.03 -6.20 3.07
CA TYR A 146 -12.17 -6.11 1.90
C TYR A 146 -11.21 -4.90 1.97
N THR A 147 -10.13 -5.03 1.20
CA THR A 147 -9.25 -3.92 0.81
C THR A 147 -9.22 -3.85 -0.71
N ASP A 148 -9.79 -2.79 -1.29
CA ASP A 148 -9.64 -2.50 -2.72
C ASP A 148 -8.37 -1.69 -2.92
N ALA A 149 -7.33 -2.34 -3.44
CA ALA A 149 -6.00 -1.78 -3.63
C ALA A 149 -5.80 -1.15 -5.01
N THR A 150 -6.89 -0.88 -5.75
CA THR A 150 -6.82 -0.17 -7.04
C THR A 150 -6.02 1.12 -6.91
N ARG A 151 -5.13 1.39 -7.88
CA ARG A 151 -4.31 2.61 -7.93
C ARG A 151 -4.88 3.60 -8.94
N PRO A 152 -5.83 4.46 -8.54
CA PRO A 152 -6.55 5.31 -9.49
C PRO A 152 -5.66 6.35 -10.17
N LEU A 153 -4.71 6.96 -9.43
CA LEU A 153 -3.77 7.90 -10.03
C LEU A 153 -2.88 7.21 -11.07
N LEU A 154 -2.18 6.13 -10.70
CA LEU A 154 -1.38 5.35 -11.63
C LEU A 154 -2.18 4.93 -12.87
N ASN A 155 -3.36 4.33 -12.68
CA ASN A 155 -4.19 3.85 -13.79
C ASN A 155 -4.60 5.01 -14.71
N THR A 156 -4.91 6.18 -14.15
CA THR A 156 -5.27 7.38 -14.93
C THR A 156 -4.07 7.95 -15.69
N LEU A 157 -2.88 7.99 -15.09
CA LEU A 157 -1.64 8.39 -15.77
C LEU A 157 -1.33 7.46 -16.95
N LEU A 158 -1.46 6.15 -16.75
CA LEU A 158 -1.24 5.14 -17.79
C LEU A 158 -2.25 5.24 -18.93
N ALA A 159 -3.54 5.43 -18.60
CA ALA A 159 -4.58 5.65 -19.60
C ALA A 159 -4.32 6.92 -20.43
N HIS A 160 -3.94 8.02 -19.78
CA HIS A 160 -3.64 9.29 -20.44
C HIS A 160 -2.45 9.20 -21.39
N LYS A 161 -1.39 8.49 -20.97
CA LYS A 161 -0.22 8.19 -21.81
C LYS A 161 -0.59 7.31 -23.01
N ARG A 162 -1.35 6.25 -22.77
CA ARG A 162 -1.80 5.32 -23.82
C ARG A 162 -2.63 6.03 -24.89
N ALA A 163 -3.52 6.94 -24.49
CA ALA A 163 -4.31 7.76 -25.41
C ALA A 163 -3.45 8.65 -26.33
N ARG A 164 -2.16 8.82 -26.02
CA ARG A 164 -1.16 9.58 -26.80
C ARG A 164 -0.13 8.68 -27.47
N GLY A 165 -0.39 7.37 -27.53
CA GLY A 165 0.52 6.39 -28.14
C GLY A 165 1.77 6.08 -27.31
N LEU A 166 1.86 6.55 -26.06
CA LEU A 166 3.03 6.34 -25.21
C LEU A 166 2.92 5.02 -24.44
N GLY A 167 4.04 4.29 -24.38
CA GLY A 167 4.17 3.09 -23.58
C GLY A 167 4.17 3.37 -22.07
N ARG A 168 3.83 2.37 -21.25
CA ARG A 168 3.75 2.51 -19.78
C ARG A 168 5.06 3.04 -19.15
N ARG A 169 6.22 2.63 -19.67
CA ARG A 169 7.56 3.03 -19.18
C ARG A 169 8.18 4.22 -19.93
N GLU A 170 7.54 4.70 -21.00
CA GLU A 170 8.08 5.75 -21.85
C GLU A 170 7.98 7.12 -21.18
N GLU A 171 8.98 7.99 -21.37
CA GLU A 171 8.92 9.35 -20.82
C GLU A 171 7.94 10.22 -21.62
N PHE A 172 7.14 11.03 -20.92
CA PHE A 172 6.23 11.98 -21.57
C PHE A 172 6.92 13.34 -21.72
N ALA A 173 7.96 13.40 -22.56
CA ALA A 173 8.88 14.53 -22.65
C ALA A 173 8.21 15.89 -22.95
N HIS A 174 7.13 15.87 -23.74
CA HIS A 174 6.39 17.04 -24.19
C HIS A 174 5.09 17.30 -23.42
N ALA A 175 4.94 16.70 -22.22
CA ALA A 175 3.76 16.94 -21.40
C ALA A 175 3.58 18.44 -21.08
N THR A 176 2.34 18.89 -21.11
CA THR A 176 1.92 20.27 -20.85
C THR A 176 1.13 20.38 -19.55
N GLY A 177 0.88 21.61 -19.08
CA GLY A 177 -0.05 21.83 -17.95
C GLY A 177 -1.47 21.33 -18.26
N GLY A 178 -1.89 21.37 -19.53
CA GLY A 178 -3.16 20.80 -19.97
C GLY A 178 -3.23 19.27 -19.79
N ASP A 179 -2.12 18.56 -19.94
CA ASP A 179 -2.05 17.11 -19.68
C ASP A 179 -2.24 16.80 -18.20
N VAL A 180 -1.63 17.60 -17.32
CA VAL A 180 -1.81 17.46 -15.86
C VAL A 180 -3.26 17.75 -15.48
N ALA A 181 -3.84 18.83 -16.01
CA ALA A 181 -5.25 19.18 -15.77
C ALA A 181 -6.21 18.08 -16.24
N ALA A 182 -5.95 17.46 -17.39
CA ALA A 182 -6.75 16.36 -17.91
C ALA A 182 -6.72 15.11 -17.00
N VAL A 183 -5.57 14.79 -16.41
CA VAL A 183 -5.47 13.69 -15.43
C VAL A 183 -6.27 14.00 -14.15
N LEU A 184 -6.17 15.22 -13.63
CA LEU A 184 -6.94 15.65 -12.45
C LEU A 184 -8.46 15.61 -12.72
N GLN A 185 -8.87 16.07 -13.92
CA GLN A 185 -10.26 16.01 -14.34
C GLN A 185 -10.74 14.56 -14.50
N ALA A 186 -9.93 13.67 -15.07
CA ALA A 186 -10.27 12.26 -15.21
C ALA A 186 -10.45 11.56 -13.86
N LEU A 187 -9.62 11.88 -12.86
CA LEU A 187 -9.80 11.38 -11.49
C LEU A 187 -11.13 11.85 -10.86
N THR A 188 -11.51 13.09 -11.12
CA THR A 188 -12.81 13.63 -10.66
C THR A 188 -13.97 12.92 -11.36
N GLY A 189 -13.89 12.77 -12.69
CA GLY A 189 -14.90 12.07 -13.48
C GLY A 189 -15.08 10.61 -13.03
N GLN A 190 -13.99 9.91 -12.69
CA GLN A 190 -14.08 8.55 -12.14
C GLN A 190 -14.87 8.48 -10.83
N ALA A 191 -14.76 9.49 -9.95
CA ALA A 191 -15.54 9.53 -8.73
C ALA A 191 -17.04 9.69 -9.00
N ASP A 192 -17.40 10.49 -10.00
CA ASP A 192 -18.79 10.71 -10.38
C ASP A 192 -19.39 9.48 -11.08
N GLU A 193 -18.62 8.82 -11.94
CA GLU A 193 -19.00 7.54 -12.56
C GLU A 193 -19.19 6.42 -11.53
N LEU A 194 -18.39 6.42 -10.46
CA LEU A 194 -18.52 5.44 -9.38
C LEU A 194 -19.64 5.77 -8.41
N GLN A 195 -20.10 7.02 -8.32
CA GLN A 195 -21.14 7.42 -7.36
C GLN A 195 -22.41 6.53 -7.36
N PRO A 196 -22.99 6.13 -8.52
CA PRO A 196 -24.13 5.23 -8.54
C PRO A 196 -23.77 3.74 -8.43
N ILE A 197 -22.49 3.38 -8.46
CA ILE A 197 -21.98 2.01 -8.54
C ILE A 197 -21.35 1.57 -7.23
N ASP A 198 -20.45 2.35 -6.68
CA ASP A 198 -19.71 2.09 -5.43
C ASP A 198 -19.44 3.44 -4.76
N ARG A 199 -20.28 3.78 -3.79
CA ARG A 199 -20.18 5.07 -3.10
C ARG A 199 -18.91 5.17 -2.24
N ALA A 200 -18.40 4.05 -1.74
CA ALA A 200 -17.19 4.05 -0.93
C ALA A 200 -15.95 4.36 -1.79
N ALA A 201 -15.83 3.73 -2.96
CA ALA A 201 -14.77 4.03 -3.92
C ALA A 201 -14.87 5.47 -4.45
N ALA A 202 -16.09 5.96 -4.74
CA ALA A 202 -16.30 7.36 -5.12
C ALA A 202 -15.85 8.33 -4.02
N ALA A 203 -16.22 8.08 -2.76
CA ALA A 203 -15.79 8.90 -1.62
C ALA A 203 -14.27 8.86 -1.43
N HIS A 204 -13.64 7.69 -1.61
CA HIS A 204 -12.19 7.54 -1.52
C HIS A 204 -11.47 8.35 -2.59
N LEU A 205 -11.94 8.32 -3.85
CA LEU A 205 -11.38 9.15 -4.91
C LEU A 205 -11.46 10.64 -4.60
N ARG A 206 -12.55 11.09 -3.99
CA ARG A 206 -12.69 12.49 -3.54
C ARG A 206 -11.71 12.87 -2.42
N GLN A 207 -11.15 11.89 -1.69
CA GLN A 207 -10.06 12.13 -0.73
C GLN A 207 -8.67 12.09 -1.37
N ILE A 208 -8.49 11.28 -2.42
CA ILE A 208 -7.25 11.20 -3.20
C ILE A 208 -7.03 12.48 -3.99
N HIS A 209 -8.07 12.95 -4.70
CA HIS A 209 -7.95 14.05 -5.65
C HIS A 209 -7.30 15.32 -5.06
N PRO A 210 -7.70 15.84 -3.87
CA PRO A 210 -7.07 17.01 -3.29
C PRO A 210 -5.56 16.85 -3.04
N GLN A 211 -5.09 15.65 -2.70
CA GLN A 211 -3.66 15.37 -2.48
C GLN A 211 -2.89 15.41 -3.80
N VAL A 212 -3.44 14.82 -4.86
CA VAL A 212 -2.85 14.85 -6.20
C VAL A 212 -2.86 16.27 -6.77
N ALA A 213 -3.94 17.03 -6.57
CA ALA A 213 -4.04 18.42 -7.00
C ALA A 213 -3.05 19.32 -6.27
N ALA A 214 -2.90 19.15 -4.94
CA ALA A 214 -1.91 19.87 -4.16
C ALA A 214 -0.48 19.53 -4.60
N TYR A 215 -0.21 18.26 -4.91
CA TYR A 215 1.07 17.82 -5.47
C TYR A 215 1.36 18.49 -6.82
N ALA A 216 0.42 18.44 -7.76
CA ALA A 216 0.56 19.10 -9.07
C ALA A 216 0.83 20.61 -8.93
N ALA A 217 0.08 21.29 -8.06
CA ALA A 217 0.29 22.72 -7.78
C ALA A 217 1.65 23.01 -7.13
N ALA A 218 2.16 22.10 -6.28
CA ALA A 218 3.49 22.23 -5.69
C ALA A 218 4.59 22.11 -6.75
N LEU A 219 4.46 21.18 -7.70
CA LEU A 219 5.41 21.07 -8.82
C LEU A 219 5.45 22.34 -9.66
N GLU A 220 4.27 22.86 -10.01
CA GLU A 220 4.14 24.09 -10.79
C GLU A 220 4.77 25.28 -10.06
N ARG A 221 4.44 25.50 -8.78
CA ARG A 221 5.00 26.59 -7.96
C ARG A 221 6.51 26.50 -7.77
N ALA A 222 7.05 25.28 -7.75
CA ALA A 222 8.49 25.05 -7.68
C ALA A 222 9.20 25.15 -9.05
N GLY A 223 8.47 25.45 -10.14
CA GLY A 223 9.04 25.60 -11.47
C GLY A 223 9.41 24.29 -12.16
N TYR A 224 8.90 23.14 -11.69
CA TYR A 224 9.12 21.87 -12.37
C TYR A 224 8.30 21.79 -13.67
N PRO A 225 8.87 21.24 -14.76
CA PRO A 225 8.12 21.06 -16.00
C PRO A 225 7.03 19.98 -15.83
N PRO A 226 5.90 20.06 -16.54
CA PRO A 226 4.78 19.12 -16.38
C PRO A 226 5.15 17.64 -16.59
N ARG A 227 6.18 17.35 -17.39
CA ARG A 227 6.72 15.97 -17.55
C ARG A 227 7.09 15.30 -16.23
N MET A 228 7.45 16.06 -15.21
CA MET A 228 7.83 15.50 -13.91
C MET A 228 6.66 14.80 -13.22
N PHE A 229 5.42 15.29 -13.42
CA PHE A 229 4.19 14.67 -12.92
C PHE A 229 3.93 13.28 -13.51
N PHE A 230 4.43 13.02 -14.73
CA PHE A 230 4.31 11.73 -15.42
C PHE A 230 5.55 10.84 -15.30
N SER A 231 6.63 11.36 -14.72
CA SER A 231 7.92 10.68 -14.70
C SER A 231 7.96 9.62 -13.60
N ARG A 232 8.24 8.37 -13.99
CA ARG A 232 8.31 7.23 -13.07
C ARG A 232 9.51 7.27 -12.12
N THR A 233 10.51 8.10 -12.43
CA THR A 233 11.71 8.27 -11.61
C THR A 233 11.58 9.42 -10.62
N PHE A 234 10.50 10.20 -10.72
CA PHE A 234 10.26 11.37 -9.88
C PHE A 234 8.90 11.33 -9.17
N THR A 235 7.80 11.11 -9.89
CA THR A 235 6.46 10.92 -9.32
C THR A 235 6.23 9.44 -9.08
N ILE A 236 6.27 9.02 -7.82
CA ILE A 236 6.11 7.61 -7.45
C ILE A 236 4.76 7.44 -6.75
N ASP A 237 3.78 6.89 -7.47
CA ASP A 237 2.56 6.36 -6.86
C ASP A 237 2.87 5.01 -6.22
N THR A 238 3.07 5.03 -4.90
CA THR A 238 3.33 3.80 -4.13
C THR A 238 2.05 3.04 -3.77
N GLY A 239 0.88 3.56 -4.15
CA GLY A 239 -0.43 2.99 -3.88
C GLY A 239 -0.96 3.35 -2.50
N GLN A 240 -1.69 2.41 -1.92
CA GLN A 240 -2.23 2.54 -0.57
C GLN A 240 -1.17 2.22 0.47
N ILE A 241 -1.38 2.70 1.69
CA ILE A 241 -0.57 2.32 2.84
C ILE A 241 -0.72 0.80 3.06
N VAL A 242 0.38 0.08 2.90
CA VAL A 242 0.51 -1.38 3.09
C VAL A 242 1.15 -1.73 4.45
N ASN A 243 1.91 -0.81 5.02
CA ASN A 243 2.57 -1.04 6.32
C ASN A 243 1.58 -0.83 7.46
N GLN A 244 1.07 -1.93 8.05
CA GLN A 244 0.22 -1.88 9.23
C GLN A 244 0.83 -1.02 10.34
N GLY A 245 2.07 -1.27 10.80
CA GLY A 245 2.85 -0.36 11.66
C GLY A 245 2.05 0.68 12.49
N ARG A 246 2.10 1.96 12.10
CA ARG A 246 1.29 3.03 12.73
C ARG A 246 -0.11 3.20 12.12
N ALA A 247 -0.35 2.60 10.96
CA ALA A 247 -1.57 2.68 10.18
C ALA A 247 -2.53 1.51 10.43
N GLU A 248 -2.24 0.59 11.36
CA GLU A 248 -2.99 -0.63 11.66
C GLU A 248 -4.47 -0.32 11.90
N LYS A 249 -4.74 0.80 12.57
CA LYS A 249 -6.09 1.28 12.85
C LYS A 249 -6.90 1.63 11.58
N LEU A 250 -6.26 1.91 10.46
CA LEU A 250 -6.92 2.17 9.17
C LEU A 250 -7.45 0.88 8.52
N PHE A 251 -7.00 -0.29 8.98
CA PHE A 251 -7.50 -1.59 8.51
C PHE A 251 -8.67 -2.12 9.32
N HIS A 252 -9.13 -1.35 10.33
CA HIS A 252 -10.40 -1.56 11.02
C HIS A 252 -10.65 -3.00 11.51
N GLY A 253 -9.61 -3.71 11.95
CA GLY A 253 -9.72 -5.08 12.47
C GLY A 253 -9.77 -6.19 11.41
N LEU A 254 -9.45 -5.88 10.14
CA LEU A 254 -9.14 -6.89 9.12
C LEU A 254 -7.79 -7.60 9.35
N THR A 255 -7.14 -7.30 10.47
CA THR A 255 -5.85 -7.82 10.90
C THR A 255 -5.96 -8.10 12.39
N GLY A 256 -5.58 -9.31 12.80
CA GLY A 256 -5.48 -9.68 14.21
C GLY A 256 -4.04 -9.65 14.72
N THR A 257 -3.09 -9.91 13.82
CA THR A 257 -1.65 -9.92 14.14
C THR A 257 -0.99 -8.65 13.64
N ASN A 258 -0.31 -7.92 14.53
CA ASN A 258 0.37 -6.68 14.18
C ASN A 258 1.53 -6.94 13.20
N GLY A 259 1.52 -6.25 12.06
CA GLY A 259 2.55 -6.36 11.04
C GLY A 259 2.42 -7.60 10.17
N GLU A 260 1.28 -8.29 10.23
CA GLU A 260 1.01 -9.44 9.37
C GLU A 260 0.81 -8.99 7.93
N PRO A 261 1.51 -9.57 6.94
CA PRO A 261 1.22 -9.30 5.54
C PRO A 261 -0.24 -9.58 5.19
N MET A 262 -0.90 -8.63 4.54
CA MET A 262 -2.29 -8.70 4.13
C MET A 262 -2.44 -8.97 2.63
N THR A 263 -1.38 -8.74 1.86
CA THR A 263 -1.41 -8.92 0.41
C THR A 263 -0.30 -9.89 -0.01
N PRO A 264 -0.46 -10.61 -1.14
CA PRO A 264 0.60 -11.47 -1.65
C PRO A 264 1.91 -10.70 -1.93
N LEU A 265 1.82 -9.43 -2.33
CA LEU A 265 3.00 -8.59 -2.51
C LEU A 265 3.71 -8.28 -1.19
N GLU A 266 2.97 -8.03 -0.11
CA GLU A 266 3.56 -7.91 1.22
C GLU A 266 4.11 -9.24 1.73
N GLU A 267 3.46 -10.37 1.44
CA GLU A 267 3.98 -11.69 1.80
C GLU A 267 5.29 -12.00 1.08
N ARG A 268 5.42 -11.59 -0.18
CA ARG A 268 6.66 -11.69 -0.94
C ARG A 268 7.79 -10.86 -0.32
N ASP A 269 7.46 -9.67 0.17
CA ASP A 269 8.47 -8.72 0.68
C ASP A 269 8.81 -8.99 2.15
N PHE A 270 7.83 -9.43 2.96
CA PHE A 270 7.86 -9.50 4.43
C PHE A 270 7.24 -10.77 5.03
N GLY A 271 6.71 -11.69 4.22
CA GLY A 271 6.16 -12.96 4.68
C GLY A 271 7.21 -13.97 5.11
N ARG A 272 6.74 -15.18 5.46
CA ARG A 272 7.55 -16.27 6.02
C ARG A 272 8.65 -16.76 5.08
N ALA A 273 8.37 -16.77 3.77
CA ALA A 273 9.34 -17.00 2.71
C ALA A 273 9.36 -15.74 1.84
N SER A 274 10.20 -14.77 2.20
CA SER A 274 10.23 -13.43 1.60
C SER A 274 11.62 -12.98 1.18
N LEU A 275 11.68 -11.95 0.33
CA LEU A 275 12.92 -11.29 -0.06
C LEU A 275 13.73 -10.85 1.16
N SER A 276 13.04 -10.40 2.22
CA SER A 276 13.69 -9.99 3.46
C SER A 276 14.32 -11.18 4.20
N THR A 277 13.65 -12.34 4.24
CA THR A 277 14.24 -13.55 4.83
C THR A 277 15.44 -14.08 4.05
N LEU A 278 15.43 -13.99 2.72
CA LEU A 278 16.57 -14.39 1.87
C LEU A 278 17.82 -13.52 2.08
N ARG A 279 17.63 -12.24 2.43
CA ARG A 279 18.72 -11.30 2.70
C ARG A 279 19.43 -11.56 4.04
N GLY A 280 18.91 -12.47 4.87
CA GLY A 280 19.47 -12.80 6.17
C GLY A 280 19.05 -11.82 7.28
N PRO A 281 19.73 -11.83 8.44
CA PRO A 281 19.34 -11.02 9.59
C PRO A 281 19.48 -9.52 9.29
N ILE A 282 18.45 -8.75 9.63
CA ILE A 282 18.44 -7.30 9.47
C ILE A 282 18.98 -6.67 10.74
N TRP A 283 19.98 -5.81 10.61
CA TRP A 283 20.54 -5.07 11.73
C TRP A 283 20.18 -3.58 11.61
N ARG A 284 19.61 -3.04 12.68
CA ARG A 284 19.37 -1.61 12.83
C ARG A 284 20.46 -1.00 13.68
N VAL A 285 21.15 -0.01 13.11
CA VAL A 285 22.09 0.85 13.81
C VAL A 285 21.47 2.24 13.93
N ALA A 286 21.29 2.74 15.15
CA ALA A 286 20.66 4.04 15.39
C ALA A 286 21.34 4.82 16.51
N PRO A 287 21.56 6.14 16.36
CA PRO A 287 21.97 6.98 17.47
C PRO A 287 20.87 7.03 18.53
N LEU A 288 21.27 6.92 19.80
CA LEU A 288 20.36 7.04 20.93
C LEU A 288 20.27 8.49 21.41
N PRO A 289 19.08 8.96 21.80
CA PRO A 289 18.89 10.28 22.35
C PRO A 289 19.73 10.47 23.61
N LEU A 290 20.54 11.52 23.64
CA LEU A 290 21.29 11.89 24.83
C LEU A 290 20.37 12.64 25.81
N ALA A 291 20.28 12.14 27.03
CA ALA A 291 19.54 12.75 28.13
C ALA A 291 20.45 12.81 29.34
N ALA A 292 21.00 13.99 29.66
CA ALA A 292 21.92 14.16 30.80
C ALA A 292 21.29 13.70 32.14
N THR A 293 19.97 13.81 32.28
CA THR A 293 19.20 13.37 33.44
C THR A 293 18.64 11.94 33.30
N GLY A 294 18.98 11.23 32.21
CA GLY A 294 18.52 9.88 31.90
C GLY A 294 17.06 9.75 31.45
N ARG A 295 16.33 10.86 31.29
CA ARG A 295 14.93 10.85 30.85
C ARG A 295 14.66 11.90 29.78
N LEU A 296 13.96 11.49 28.74
CA LEU A 296 13.31 12.37 27.77
C LEU A 296 11.82 12.02 27.70
N PRO A 297 10.95 12.99 27.41
CA PRO A 297 9.55 12.70 27.12
C PRO A 297 9.43 11.67 26.00
N LEU A 298 8.44 10.78 26.09
CA LEU A 298 8.20 9.73 25.08
C LEU A 298 7.98 10.32 23.67
N ALA A 299 7.42 11.53 23.59
CA ALA A 299 7.25 12.29 22.36
C ALA A 299 8.59 12.69 21.69
N VAL A 300 9.67 12.79 22.48
CA VAL A 300 11.01 13.21 22.03
C VAL A 300 11.92 12.00 21.76
N ALA A 301 11.96 11.02 22.67
CA ALA A 301 12.78 9.82 22.48
C ALA A 301 12.16 8.79 21.53
N GLY A 302 10.83 8.82 21.39
CA GLY A 302 10.08 7.77 20.70
C GLY A 302 10.09 6.43 21.47
N LYS A 303 9.40 5.43 20.91
CA LYS A 303 9.31 4.10 21.53
C LYS A 303 10.51 3.19 21.24
N LYS A 304 11.24 3.45 20.14
CA LYS A 304 12.28 2.55 19.63
C LYS A 304 13.70 2.90 20.10
N ASN A 305 13.92 4.12 20.61
CA ASN A 305 15.24 4.62 20.99
C ASN A 305 15.25 5.05 22.46
N PRO A 306 15.69 4.19 23.39
CA PRO A 306 15.79 4.57 24.79
C PRO A 306 16.83 5.69 24.96
N PRO A 307 16.56 6.71 25.79
CA PRO A 307 17.53 7.74 26.08
C PRO A 307 18.72 7.17 26.85
N THR A 308 19.90 7.72 26.62
CA THR A 308 21.14 7.35 27.33
C THR A 308 21.77 8.59 27.97
N SER A 309 22.54 8.39 29.05
CA SER A 309 23.30 9.47 29.71
C SER A 309 24.64 9.77 29.04
N VAL A 310 25.08 8.89 28.13
CA VAL A 310 26.30 9.04 27.34
C VAL A 310 25.97 8.84 25.85
N PRO A 311 26.74 9.46 24.94
CA PRO A 311 26.58 9.23 23.50
C PRO A 311 26.63 7.72 23.20
N SER A 312 25.60 7.20 22.55
CA SER A 312 25.47 5.75 22.33
C SER A 312 24.87 5.43 20.97
N LEU A 313 25.25 4.28 20.42
CA LEU A 313 24.56 3.63 19.31
C LEU A 313 23.79 2.41 19.80
N LEU A 314 22.58 2.27 19.32
CA LEU A 314 21.83 1.03 19.39
C LEU A 314 22.17 0.18 18.17
N VAL A 315 22.61 -1.05 18.39
CA VAL A 315 22.73 -2.10 17.37
C VAL A 315 21.76 -3.20 17.74
N GLU A 316 20.67 -3.33 17.00
CA GLU A 316 19.65 -4.35 17.26
C GLU A 316 19.37 -5.18 16.02
N GLU A 317 19.27 -6.49 16.23
CA GLU A 317 18.78 -7.42 15.25
C GLU A 317 17.26 -7.31 15.17
N LEU A 318 16.75 -7.27 13.95
CA LEU A 318 15.35 -7.19 13.62
C LEU A 318 14.91 -8.47 12.91
N ASP A 319 13.70 -8.89 13.21
CA ASP A 319 13.02 -9.95 12.50
C ASP A 319 12.82 -9.48 11.04
N PRO A 320 13.28 -10.27 10.05
CA PRO A 320 13.20 -9.86 8.65
C PRO A 320 11.75 -9.73 8.14
N CYS A 321 10.77 -10.37 8.80
CA CYS A 321 9.38 -10.37 8.38
C CYS A 321 8.58 -9.17 8.88
N HIS A 322 8.93 -8.54 10.01
CA HIS A 322 8.16 -7.39 10.55
C HIS A 322 9.02 -6.23 11.08
N LEU A 323 10.34 -6.29 10.82
CA LEU A 323 11.31 -5.24 11.18
C LEU A 323 11.21 -4.82 12.67
N SER A 324 11.08 -5.83 13.53
CA SER A 324 10.86 -5.70 14.97
C SER A 324 11.95 -6.44 15.74
N PRO A 325 12.35 -5.98 16.95
CA PRO A 325 13.38 -6.65 17.76
C PRO A 325 12.83 -7.91 18.49
N VAL A 326 11.79 -8.54 17.93
CA VAL A 326 11.12 -9.72 18.47
C VAL A 326 10.86 -10.67 17.32
N MET A 327 11.26 -11.93 17.44
CA MET A 327 11.06 -12.95 16.42
C MET A 327 9.58 -13.31 16.32
N ARG A 328 9.03 -13.30 15.10
CA ARG A 328 7.59 -13.53 14.86
C ARG A 328 7.13 -14.91 15.33
N THR A 329 7.91 -15.94 15.01
CA THR A 329 7.54 -17.35 15.22
C THR A 329 7.62 -17.78 16.68
N THR A 330 8.51 -17.17 17.47
CA THR A 330 8.79 -17.58 18.85
C THR A 330 8.37 -16.54 19.88
N GLY A 331 8.10 -15.29 19.48
CA GLY A 331 7.88 -14.17 20.39
C GLY A 331 9.13 -13.79 21.19
N CYS A 332 10.29 -14.41 20.93
CA CYS A 332 11.53 -14.15 21.65
C CYS A 332 12.14 -12.83 21.20
N ARG A 333 12.69 -12.07 22.14
CA ARG A 333 13.48 -10.87 21.81
C ARG A 333 14.75 -11.26 21.05
N LEU A 334 15.05 -10.51 20.01
CA LEU A 334 16.27 -10.65 19.22
C LEU A 334 17.44 -9.90 19.87
N ARG A 335 18.64 -10.10 19.32
CA ARG A 335 19.88 -9.53 19.88
C ARG A 335 19.83 -8.01 19.88
N ARG A 336 20.24 -7.40 20.98
CA ARG A 336 20.26 -5.95 21.16
C ARG A 336 21.48 -5.54 21.97
N HIS A 337 22.26 -4.62 21.41
CA HIS A 337 23.46 -4.07 22.02
C HIS A 337 23.37 -2.54 22.06
N THR A 338 23.77 -1.95 23.18
CA THR A 338 23.98 -0.50 23.29
C THR A 338 25.46 -0.27 23.41
N LEU A 339 26.04 0.43 22.44
CA LEU A 339 27.46 0.74 22.36
C LEU A 339 27.65 2.18 22.82
N ALA A 340 28.24 2.35 24.00
CA ALA A 340 28.68 3.66 24.46
C ALA A 340 29.84 4.12 23.55
N LEU A 341 29.75 5.35 23.07
CA LEU A 341 30.77 5.95 22.22
C LEU A 341 31.64 6.93 23.02
N PRO A 342 32.93 7.06 22.67
CA PRO A 342 33.77 8.11 23.23
C PRO A 342 33.20 9.50 22.92
N GLY A 343 33.55 10.48 23.76
CA GLY A 343 33.19 11.87 23.52
C GLY A 343 33.65 12.36 22.14
N GLY A 344 32.81 13.16 21.47
CA GLY A 344 33.10 13.71 20.14
C GLY A 344 32.74 12.82 18.94
N TRP A 345 32.28 11.58 19.17
CA TRP A 345 31.84 10.68 18.08
C TRP A 345 30.43 10.95 17.56
N ILE A 346 29.55 11.51 18.41
CA ILE A 346 28.24 11.99 18.01
C ILE A 346 28.22 13.50 18.27
N GLU A 347 28.02 14.26 17.21
CA GLU A 347 27.76 15.69 17.31
C GLU A 347 26.27 15.91 17.58
N HIS A 348 25.96 16.67 18.63
CA HIS A 348 24.60 17.08 18.94
C HIS A 348 24.40 18.51 18.44
N THR A 349 23.77 18.65 17.28
CA THR A 349 23.40 19.94 16.74
C THR A 349 21.98 20.29 17.17
N SER A 350 21.76 21.52 17.67
CA SER A 350 20.39 22.00 17.90
C SER A 350 19.61 22.10 16.59
N MET A 351 18.28 22.07 16.63
CA MET A 351 17.47 22.29 15.42
C MET A 351 17.82 23.60 14.70
N THR A 352 18.08 24.67 15.45
CA THR A 352 18.46 25.98 14.88
C THR A 352 19.81 25.91 14.18
N GLN A 353 20.83 25.32 14.81
CA GLN A 353 22.14 25.13 14.19
C GLN A 353 22.05 24.18 12.99
N GLY A 354 21.23 23.12 13.07
CA GLY A 354 21.05 22.18 11.97
C GLY A 354 20.39 22.82 10.75
N ARG A 355 19.44 23.74 10.98
CA ARG A 355 18.84 24.57 9.92
C ARG A 355 19.88 25.49 9.27
N ALA A 356 20.75 26.12 10.06
CA ALA A 356 21.77 27.02 9.56
C ALA A 356 22.93 26.31 8.83
N LEU A 357 23.34 25.13 9.31
CA LEU A 357 24.54 24.43 8.85
C LEU A 357 24.28 23.42 7.73
N PHE A 358 23.11 22.78 7.70
CA PHE A 358 22.90 21.60 6.84
C PHE A 358 21.78 21.76 5.79
N ALA A 359 21.15 22.94 5.70
CA ALA A 359 20.11 23.26 4.71
C ALA A 359 19.15 22.08 4.45
N LEU A 360 18.50 21.59 5.51
CA LEU A 360 17.59 20.45 5.42
C LEU A 360 16.52 20.71 4.35
N PRO A 361 16.37 19.85 3.32
CA PRO A 361 15.37 20.04 2.28
C PRO A 361 13.97 20.17 2.88
N GLY A 362 13.23 21.21 2.49
CA GLY A 362 11.81 21.38 2.83
C GLY A 362 11.49 22.24 4.06
N LEU A 363 12.46 22.86 4.73
CA LEU A 363 12.21 23.88 5.75
C LEU A 363 12.82 25.20 5.29
N LEU A 364 11.98 26.13 4.83
CA LEU A 364 12.40 27.50 4.51
C LEU A 364 13.05 28.13 5.75
N ALA A 365 14.22 28.73 5.56
CA ALA A 365 14.82 29.58 6.58
C ALA A 365 13.82 30.71 6.90
N ASP A 366 13.53 30.93 8.19
CA ASP A 366 12.67 32.01 8.63
C ASP A 366 13.31 33.35 8.22
N PRO A 367 12.66 34.19 7.38
CA PRO A 367 13.26 35.44 6.90
C PRO A 367 13.48 36.48 8.00
N ARG A 368 13.07 36.21 9.23
CA ARG A 368 13.13 37.18 10.34
C ARG A 368 14.39 37.12 11.19
N ALA A 369 15.38 36.30 10.82
CA ALA A 369 16.61 36.13 11.60
C ALA A 369 17.83 36.92 11.07
N THR A 370 17.62 37.91 10.20
CA THR A 370 18.64 38.93 9.90
C THR A 370 18.10 40.31 10.28
N GLY A 371 18.23 40.62 11.57
CA GLY A 371 18.27 41.98 12.10
C GLY A 371 19.66 42.23 12.64
#